data_AF-A0A7Y4W0K6-F1
#
_entry.id   AF-A0A7Y4W0K6-F1
#
_cell.length_a   1.000
_cell.length_b   1.000
_cell.length_c   1.000
_cell.angle_alpha   90.00
_cell.angle_beta   90.00
_cell.angle_gamma   90.00
#
_symmetry.space_group_name_H-M   'P 1'
#
loop_
_entity.id
_entity.type
_entity.pdbx_description
1 polymer ?
#
loop_
_entity_poly.entity_id
_entity_poly.type
_entity_poly.pdbx_seq_one_letter_code
_entity_poly.pdbx_strand_id
1 'polypeptide(L)'
;MLKIRLQQTLISKDLAPHRALAKSIVDEMGIDAFDLAAALIYLCHDSSQIPAEEKNNNNQTPIDCSHPELKMVRYRLDVGSQNQITLETIKNLLVNESGVDKNNIRNITIQGQYTLLDLPDNMPQDIFLHLKTVEINQHKLDIKRVKPGNTKRRGKNRSRRARQRHSKIVHGPSDQVNGG
;
A
#
# COMPACT_ATOMS: atom_id res chain seq x y z
N MET A 1 -10.37 -1.18 -26.17
CA MET A 1 -10.49 -2.60 -26.63
C MET A 1 -11.88 -3.19 -26.38
N LEU A 2 -12.46 -3.08 -25.16
CA LEU A 2 -13.79 -3.61 -24.84
C LEU A 2 -14.93 -3.12 -25.77
N LYS A 3 -14.96 -1.81 -26.05
CA LYS A 3 -15.98 -1.18 -26.91
C LYS A 3 -16.05 -1.81 -28.32
N ILE A 4 -14.89 -2.09 -28.92
CA ILE A 4 -14.80 -2.68 -30.26
C ILE A 4 -15.34 -4.11 -30.25
N ARG A 5 -15.01 -4.89 -29.22
CA ARG A 5 -15.49 -6.28 -29.07
C ARG A 5 -17.00 -6.35 -28.82
N LEU A 6 -17.54 -5.42 -28.04
CA LEU A 6 -18.99 -5.27 -27.84
C LEU A 6 -19.70 -4.88 -29.14
N GLN A 7 -19.16 -3.92 -29.90
CA GLN A 7 -19.73 -3.53 -31.19
C GLN A 7 -19.69 -4.68 -32.21
N GLN A 8 -18.59 -5.44 -32.27
CA GLN A 8 -18.49 -6.60 -33.16
C GLN A 8 -19.47 -7.72 -32.79
N THR A 9 -19.69 -7.97 -31.50
CA THR A 9 -20.63 -9.01 -31.05
C THR A 9 -22.09 -8.61 -31.29
N LEU A 10 -22.44 -7.33 -31.10
CA LEU A 10 -23.75 -6.78 -31.43
C LEU A 10 -24.08 -6.85 -32.92
N ILE A 11 -23.07 -6.75 -33.80
CA ILE A 11 -23.25 -6.81 -35.25
C ILE A 11 -23.28 -8.25 -35.78
N SER A 12 -22.52 -9.17 -35.16
CA SER A 12 -22.31 -10.52 -35.69
C SER A 12 -23.24 -11.59 -35.13
N LYS A 13 -23.86 -11.38 -33.96
CA LYS A 13 -24.67 -12.40 -33.28
C LYS A 13 -26.09 -11.94 -33.00
N ASP A 14 -27.02 -12.88 -33.11
CA ASP A 14 -28.36 -12.70 -32.57
C ASP A 14 -28.33 -12.86 -31.04
N LEU A 15 -28.74 -11.79 -30.35
CA LEU A 15 -28.75 -11.68 -28.90
C LEU A 15 -30.15 -11.79 -28.32
N ALA A 16 -31.18 -12.06 -29.14
CA ALA A 16 -32.56 -12.26 -28.70
C ALA A 16 -32.72 -13.25 -27.52
N PRO A 17 -32.10 -14.45 -27.52
CA PRO A 17 -32.23 -15.38 -26.38
C PRO A 17 -31.53 -14.87 -25.11
N HIS A 18 -30.37 -14.22 -25.25
CA HIS A 18 -29.63 -13.65 -24.12
C HIS A 18 -30.38 -12.47 -23.50
N ARG A 19 -31.07 -11.68 -24.34
CA ARG A 19 -31.92 -10.57 -23.90
C ARG A 19 -33.14 -11.07 -23.13
N ALA A 20 -33.75 -12.17 -23.56
CA ALA A 20 -34.88 -12.79 -22.86
C ALA A 20 -34.45 -13.30 -21.47
N LEU A 21 -33.29 -13.96 -21.38
CA LEU A 21 -32.73 -14.41 -20.11
C LEU A 21 -32.38 -13.23 -19.18
N ALA A 22 -31.71 -12.19 -19.69
CA ALA A 22 -31.39 -11.02 -18.90
C ALA A 22 -32.66 -10.34 -18.35
N LYS A 23 -33.73 -10.27 -19.16
CA LYS A 23 -35.02 -9.73 -18.72
C LYS A 23 -35.65 -10.58 -17.61
N SER A 24 -35.61 -11.92 -17.76
CA SER A 24 -36.10 -12.83 -16.71
C SER A 24 -35.37 -12.64 -15.39
N ILE A 25 -34.04 -12.45 -15.43
CA ILE A 25 -33.23 -12.26 -14.23
C ILE A 25 -33.53 -10.90 -13.57
N VAL A 26 -33.69 -9.84 -14.38
CA VAL A 26 -34.12 -8.51 -13.91
C VAL A 26 -35.47 -8.57 -13.20
N ASP A 27 -36.45 -9.24 -13.83
CA ASP A 27 -37.81 -9.36 -13.29
C ASP A 27 -37.86 -10.22 -12.02
N GLU A 28 -37.02 -11.27 -11.92
CA GLU A 28 -36.95 -12.16 -10.75
C GLU A 28 -36.23 -11.52 -9.55
N MET A 29 -35.11 -10.82 -9.80
CA MET A 29 -34.32 -10.19 -8.75
C MET A 29 -34.81 -8.79 -8.37
N GLY A 30 -35.66 -8.18 -9.20
CA GLY A 30 -36.17 -6.81 -8.98
C GLY A 30 -35.09 -5.73 -9.04
N ILE A 31 -33.98 -5.98 -9.73
CA ILE A 31 -32.84 -5.07 -9.89
C ILE A 31 -32.91 -4.34 -11.23
N ASP A 32 -32.24 -3.19 -11.36
CA ASP A 32 -32.19 -2.48 -12.63
C ASP A 32 -31.32 -3.21 -13.66
N ALA A 33 -31.62 -3.03 -14.95
CA ALA A 33 -30.86 -3.64 -16.03
C ALA A 33 -29.38 -3.20 -16.04
N PHE A 34 -29.12 -1.97 -15.56
CA PHE A 34 -27.76 -1.46 -15.40
C PHE A 34 -27.01 -2.11 -14.23
N ASP A 35 -27.69 -2.44 -13.14
CA ASP A 35 -27.09 -3.14 -12.01
C ASP A 35 -26.71 -4.58 -12.38
N LEU A 36 -27.58 -5.27 -13.11
CA LEU A 36 -27.26 -6.58 -13.67
C LEU A 36 -26.05 -6.50 -14.62
N ALA A 37 -26.00 -5.48 -15.49
CA ALA A 37 -24.87 -5.28 -16.40
C ALA A 37 -23.57 -4.99 -15.64
N ALA A 38 -23.61 -4.16 -14.59
CA ALA A 38 -22.47 -3.87 -13.74
C ALA A 38 -21.96 -5.12 -13.02
N ALA A 39 -22.86 -5.93 -12.48
CA ALA A 39 -22.52 -7.20 -11.84
C ALA A 39 -21.89 -8.19 -12.82
N LEU A 40 -22.43 -8.32 -14.04
CA LEU A 40 -21.86 -9.18 -15.07
C LEU A 40 -20.50 -8.68 -15.57
N ILE A 41 -20.30 -7.37 -15.70
CA ILE A 41 -18.99 -6.79 -16.02
C ILE A 41 -18.00 -7.09 -14.89
N TYR A 42 -18.42 -6.96 -13.64
CA TYR A 42 -17.59 -7.29 -12.47
C TYR A 42 -17.19 -8.77 -12.43
N LEU A 43 -18.13 -9.68 -12.74
CA LEU A 43 -17.88 -11.12 -12.75
C LEU A 43 -17.08 -11.59 -13.96
N CYS A 44 -17.25 -10.95 -15.13
CA CYS A 44 -16.67 -11.40 -16.39
C CYS A 44 -15.31 -10.73 -16.70
N HIS A 45 -14.95 -9.68 -15.98
CA HIS A 45 -13.70 -8.95 -16.20
C HIS A 45 -12.65 -9.37 -15.16
N ASP A 46 -11.59 -10.05 -15.59
CA ASP A 46 -10.36 -10.19 -14.80
C ASP A 46 -9.79 -8.78 -14.52
N SER A 47 -10.16 -8.21 -13.36
CA SER A 47 -9.51 -7.20 -12.50
C SER A 47 -8.51 -6.19 -13.07
N SER A 48 -8.49 -5.82 -14.36
CA SER A 48 -7.36 -5.04 -14.88
C SER A 48 -7.63 -4.01 -15.96
N GLN A 49 -8.86 -3.80 -16.44
CA GLN A 49 -9.12 -2.71 -17.39
C GLN A 49 -10.54 -2.15 -17.28
N ILE A 50 -10.89 -1.61 -16.12
CA ILE A 50 -11.88 -0.51 -16.08
C ILE A 50 -11.04 0.77 -16.18
N PRO A 51 -11.07 1.51 -17.30
CA PRO A 51 -10.57 2.88 -17.30
C PRO A 51 -11.47 3.63 -16.33
N ALA A 52 -10.93 4.00 -15.18
CA ALA A 52 -11.57 4.95 -14.30
C ALA A 52 -11.93 6.15 -15.15
N GLU A 53 -13.23 6.40 -15.33
CA GLU A 53 -13.66 7.68 -15.87
C GLU A 53 -13.03 8.76 -15.00
N GLU A 54 -12.21 9.60 -15.63
CA GLU A 54 -11.64 10.81 -15.05
C GLU A 54 -12.78 11.72 -14.59
N LYS A 55 -13.24 11.51 -13.36
CA LYS A 55 -13.88 12.58 -12.60
C LYS A 55 -12.86 13.10 -11.61
N ASN A 56 -12.04 14.01 -12.14
CA ASN A 56 -11.46 15.12 -11.42
C ASN A 56 -12.53 15.69 -10.47
N ASN A 57 -12.43 15.37 -9.18
CA ASN A 57 -13.08 16.10 -8.10
C ASN A 57 -12.30 15.85 -6.81
N ASN A 58 -11.66 16.93 -6.37
CA ASN A 58 -10.94 17.11 -5.11
C ASN A 58 -11.86 17.01 -3.87
N ASN A 59 -12.62 15.93 -3.73
CA ASN A 59 -13.32 15.62 -2.48
C ASN A 59 -12.75 14.32 -1.95
N GLN A 60 -11.70 14.46 -1.14
CA GLN A 60 -11.41 13.52 -0.07
C GLN A 60 -12.68 13.40 0.78
N THR A 61 -13.55 12.46 0.45
CA THR A 61 -14.45 11.90 1.45
C THR A 61 -13.56 11.08 2.37
N PRO A 62 -13.49 11.39 3.67
CA PRO A 62 -12.87 10.49 4.63
C PRO A 62 -13.74 9.25 4.62
N ILE A 63 -13.32 8.23 3.88
CA ILE A 63 -13.91 6.90 3.99
C ILE A 63 -13.71 6.53 5.45
N ASP A 64 -14.83 6.46 6.16
CA ASP A 64 -14.90 6.30 7.59
C ASP A 64 -13.94 5.19 8.03
N CYS A 65 -12.89 5.60 8.73
CA CYS A 65 -11.79 4.77 9.21
C CYS A 65 -12.23 3.92 10.42
N SER A 66 -13.44 3.37 10.39
CA SER A 66 -13.91 2.39 11.37
C SER A 66 -13.81 1.00 10.76
N HIS A 67 -12.59 0.52 10.58
CA HIS A 67 -12.35 -0.93 10.58
C HIS A 67 -11.98 -1.32 12.01
N PRO A 68 -12.45 -2.47 12.51
CA PRO A 68 -12.26 -2.91 13.89
C PRO A 68 -10.77 -2.82 14.26
N GLU A 69 -10.42 -2.64 15.53
CA GLU A 69 -9.04 -2.65 16.04
C GLU A 69 -8.32 -3.97 15.69
N LEU A 70 -7.99 -4.17 14.42
CA LEU A 70 -7.21 -5.27 13.92
C LEU A 70 -5.82 -5.03 14.45
N LYS A 71 -5.36 -5.94 15.30
CA LYS A 71 -4.00 -5.93 15.80
C LYS A 71 -3.07 -5.89 14.58
N MET A 72 -2.35 -4.80 14.42
CA MET A 72 -1.39 -4.64 13.33
C MET A 72 -0.02 -5.10 13.80
N VAL A 73 0.66 -5.81 12.91
CA VAL A 73 1.99 -6.37 13.14
C VAL A 73 2.92 -5.83 12.09
N ARG A 74 4.06 -5.32 12.55
CA ARG A 74 5.11 -4.84 11.65
C ARG A 74 5.94 -5.98 11.12
N TYR A 75 6.13 -6.00 9.81
CA TYR A 75 6.95 -6.95 9.08
C TYR A 75 8.11 -6.25 8.38
N ARG A 76 9.20 -6.99 8.21
CA ARG A 76 10.35 -6.62 7.38
C ARG A 76 10.45 -7.62 6.23
N LEU A 77 10.57 -7.10 5.02
CA LEU A 77 10.89 -7.86 3.81
C LEU A 77 12.34 -7.58 3.43
N ASP A 78 13.07 -8.58 2.94
CA ASP A 78 14.47 -8.44 2.50
C ASP A 78 14.59 -8.00 1.03
N VAL A 79 13.64 -7.16 0.63
CA VAL A 79 13.58 -6.58 -0.70
C VAL A 79 13.31 -5.08 -0.58
N GLY A 80 13.95 -4.28 -1.43
CA GLY A 80 13.91 -2.83 -1.34
C GLY A 80 13.99 -2.13 -2.71
N SER A 81 14.28 -0.84 -2.68
CA SER A 81 14.36 0.00 -3.87
C SER A 81 15.48 -0.45 -4.83
N GLN A 82 16.53 -1.10 -4.33
CA GLN A 82 17.61 -1.61 -5.19
C GLN A 82 17.15 -2.79 -6.06
N ASN A 83 16.12 -3.52 -5.64
CA ASN A 83 15.52 -4.62 -6.38
C ASN A 83 14.46 -4.13 -7.39
N GLN A 84 14.40 -2.82 -7.64
CA GLN A 84 13.45 -2.16 -8.55
C GLN A 84 11.97 -2.39 -8.17
N ILE A 85 11.71 -2.53 -6.87
CA ILE A 85 10.36 -2.81 -6.37
C ILE A 85 9.64 -1.50 -6.05
N THR A 86 8.40 -1.40 -6.53
CA THR A 86 7.51 -0.28 -6.22
C THR A 86 6.51 -0.63 -5.13
N LEU A 87 5.91 0.39 -4.51
CA LEU A 87 4.87 0.22 -3.50
C LEU A 87 3.68 -0.58 -4.05
N GLU A 88 3.29 -0.34 -5.30
CA GLU A 88 2.18 -1.05 -5.93
C GLU A 88 2.50 -2.53 -6.13
N THR A 89 3.73 -2.85 -6.57
CA THR A 89 4.19 -4.24 -6.70
C THR A 89 4.12 -4.97 -5.36
N ILE A 90 4.58 -4.36 -4.27
CA ILE A 90 4.53 -4.98 -2.93
C ILE A 90 3.09 -5.19 -2.48
N LYS A 91 2.23 -4.19 -2.65
CA LYS A 91 0.82 -4.31 -2.27
C LYS A 91 0.12 -5.43 -3.04
N ASN A 92 0.30 -5.47 -4.36
CA ASN A 92 -0.36 -6.45 -5.22
C ASN A 92 0.13 -7.87 -4.90
N LEU A 93 1.43 -8.04 -4.68
CA LEU A 93 1.97 -9.33 -4.30
C LEU A 93 1.42 -9.79 -2.94
N LEU A 94 1.41 -8.92 -1.93
CA LEU A 94 0.86 -9.31 -0.64
C LEU A 94 -0.62 -9.67 -0.74
N VAL A 95 -1.41 -8.93 -1.51
CA VAL A 95 -2.82 -9.28 -1.75
C VAL A 95 -2.93 -10.65 -2.40
N ASN A 96 -2.15 -10.92 -3.44
CA ASN A 96 -2.18 -12.18 -4.17
C ASN A 96 -1.73 -13.38 -3.33
N GLU A 97 -0.63 -13.24 -2.59
CA GLU A 97 0.02 -14.35 -1.89
C GLU A 97 -0.53 -14.59 -0.48
N SER A 98 -1.14 -13.56 0.14
CA SER A 98 -1.65 -13.67 1.51
C SER A 98 -3.15 -13.53 1.66
N GLY A 99 -3.86 -13.15 0.59
CA GLY A 99 -5.29 -12.86 0.65
C GLY A 99 -5.63 -11.67 1.55
N VAL A 100 -4.63 -10.88 1.97
CA VAL A 100 -4.84 -9.69 2.80
C VAL A 100 -5.34 -8.55 1.92
N ASP A 101 -6.41 -7.87 2.35
CA ASP A 101 -6.93 -6.73 1.61
C ASP A 101 -5.90 -5.61 1.46
N LYS A 102 -5.85 -5.01 0.26
CA LYS A 102 -4.97 -3.88 -0.06
C LYS A 102 -5.11 -2.71 0.93
N ASN A 103 -6.31 -2.52 1.48
CA ASN A 103 -6.66 -1.47 2.44
C ASN A 103 -6.16 -1.77 3.87
N ASN A 104 -5.92 -3.05 4.17
CA ASN A 104 -5.41 -3.52 5.46
C ASN A 104 -3.87 -3.50 5.52
N ILE A 105 -3.20 -3.30 4.39
CA ILE A 105 -1.74 -3.09 4.31
C ILE A 105 -1.43 -1.61 4.58
N ARG A 106 -0.73 -1.32 5.68
CA ARG A 106 -0.43 0.06 6.11
C ARG A 106 1.07 0.29 6.35
N ASN A 107 1.46 1.56 6.49
CA ASN A 107 2.81 2.00 6.91
C ASN A 107 3.98 1.40 6.09
N ILE A 108 3.85 1.35 4.77
CA ILE A 108 4.90 0.83 3.89
C ILE A 108 6.05 1.85 3.79
N THR A 109 7.25 1.41 4.16
CA THR A 109 8.50 2.16 4.08
C THR A 109 9.52 1.34 3.31
N ILE A 110 9.74 1.69 2.05
CA ILE A 110 10.74 1.05 1.19
C ILE A 110 12.10 1.69 1.49
N GLN A 111 13.08 0.89 1.88
CA GLN A 111 14.49 1.31 1.96
C GLN A 111 15.29 0.66 0.84
N GLY A 112 16.59 0.97 0.76
CA GLY A 112 17.46 0.43 -0.30
C GLY A 112 17.45 -1.10 -0.35
N GLN A 113 17.70 -1.76 0.78
CA GLN A 113 17.88 -3.22 0.89
C GLN A 113 16.66 -3.97 1.45
N TYR A 114 15.73 -3.27 2.10
CA TYR A 114 14.62 -3.90 2.80
C TYR A 114 13.40 -2.99 2.82
N THR A 115 12.24 -3.58 3.03
CA THR A 115 10.97 -2.86 3.15
C THR A 115 10.34 -3.17 4.50
N LEU A 116 9.79 -2.15 5.14
CA LEU A 116 8.99 -2.30 6.35
C LEU A 116 7.52 -2.03 6.01
N LEU A 117 6.61 -2.80 6.59
CA LEU A 117 5.16 -2.62 6.38
C LEU A 117 4.40 -3.21 7.57
N ASP A 118 3.15 -2.78 7.73
CA ASP A 118 2.26 -3.26 8.79
C ASP A 118 1.10 -4.04 8.15
N LEU A 119 0.87 -5.26 8.65
CA LEU A 119 -0.19 -6.17 8.22
C LEU A 119 -1.07 -6.57 9.41
N PRO A 120 -2.34 -6.94 9.21
CA PRO A 120 -3.20 -7.46 10.28
C PRO A 120 -2.67 -8.82 10.81
N ASP A 121 -2.83 -9.06 12.12
CA ASP A 121 -2.42 -10.29 12.83
C ASP A 121 -3.29 -11.52 12.48
N ASN A 122 -4.37 -11.33 11.70
CA ASN A 122 -5.24 -12.40 11.19
C ASN A 122 -4.58 -13.26 10.08
N MET A 123 -3.27 -13.16 9.88
CA MET A 123 -2.56 -13.94 8.88
C MET A 123 -2.30 -15.37 9.43
N PRO A 124 -2.80 -16.42 8.75
CA PRO A 124 -2.48 -17.81 9.11
C PRO A 124 -0.97 -18.05 9.06
N GLN A 125 -0.44 -18.90 9.93
CA GLN A 125 0.99 -19.24 9.93
C GLN A 125 1.46 -19.80 8.59
N ASP A 126 0.60 -20.53 7.89
CA ASP A 126 0.87 -21.11 6.57
C ASP A 126 1.17 -20.03 5.51
N ILE A 127 0.45 -18.91 5.56
CA ILE A 127 0.67 -17.77 4.66
C ILE A 127 1.99 -17.07 4.98
N PHE A 128 2.33 -16.93 6.27
CA PHE A 128 3.62 -16.39 6.67
C PHE A 128 4.79 -17.26 6.16
N LEU A 129 4.66 -18.59 6.25
CA LEU A 129 5.61 -19.54 5.68
C LEU A 129 5.71 -19.41 4.17
N HIS A 130 4.58 -19.25 3.48
CA HIS A 130 4.54 -19.08 2.04
C HIS A 130 5.26 -17.80 1.58
N LEU A 131 4.95 -16.66 2.19
CA LEU A 131 5.59 -15.38 1.91
C LEU A 131 7.11 -15.41 2.14
N LYS A 132 7.63 -16.34 2.94
CA LYS A 132 9.08 -16.51 3.12
C LYS A 132 9.76 -17.11 1.89
N THR A 133 9.03 -17.93 1.14
CA THR A 133 9.52 -18.62 -0.07
C THR A 133 9.23 -17.87 -1.36
N VAL A 134 8.28 -16.94 -1.34
CA VAL A 134 7.91 -16.12 -2.52
C VAL A 134 9.11 -15.30 -3.00
N GLU A 135 9.25 -15.20 -4.32
CA GLU A 135 10.30 -14.44 -4.99
C GLU A 135 9.70 -13.27 -5.79
N ILE A 136 10.30 -12.08 -5.67
CA ILE A 136 10.00 -10.90 -6.47
C ILE A 136 11.24 -10.51 -7.23
N ASN A 137 11.15 -10.42 -8.55
CA ASN A 137 12.29 -10.02 -9.40
C ASN A 137 13.55 -10.84 -9.07
N GLN A 138 13.41 -12.16 -8.90
CA GLN A 138 14.50 -13.10 -8.55
C GLN A 138 15.11 -12.90 -7.14
N HIS A 139 14.43 -12.15 -6.26
CA HIS A 139 14.84 -11.96 -4.87
C HIS A 139 13.78 -12.52 -3.93
N LYS A 140 14.21 -13.37 -2.99
CA LYS A 140 13.32 -13.93 -1.97
C LYS A 140 12.82 -12.83 -1.04
N LEU A 141 11.52 -12.85 -0.75
CA LEU A 141 10.90 -11.85 0.13
C LEU A 141 11.44 -11.94 1.57
N ASP A 142 11.76 -13.16 2.02
CA ASP A 142 12.23 -13.53 3.37
C ASP A 142 11.57 -12.69 4.48
N ILE A 143 10.24 -12.79 4.57
CA ILE A 143 9.46 -12.01 5.52
C ILE A 143 9.81 -12.34 6.99
N LYS A 144 10.03 -11.29 7.79
CA LYS A 144 10.36 -11.39 9.22
C LYS A 144 9.43 -10.53 10.04
N ARG A 145 8.83 -11.11 11.10
CA ARG A 145 8.02 -10.38 12.07
C ARG A 145 8.93 -9.50 12.93
N VAL A 146 8.68 -8.19 12.92
CA VAL A 146 9.36 -7.23 13.79
C VAL A 146 8.60 -7.18 15.10
N LYS A 147 9.13 -7.83 16.15
CA LYS A 147 8.58 -7.67 17.50
C LYS A 147 8.64 -6.18 17.89
N PRO A 148 7.63 -5.61 18.57
CA PRO A 148 7.71 -4.27 19.16
C PRO A 148 8.70 -4.28 20.33
N GLY A 149 9.99 -4.39 20.02
CA GLY A 149 11.08 -4.31 20.97
C GLY A 149 11.40 -2.86 21.26
N ASN A 150 10.69 -2.27 22.23
CA ASN A 150 11.15 -1.19 23.10
C ASN A 150 12.07 -0.10 22.47
N THR A 151 11.76 0.41 21.28
CA THR A 151 12.50 1.53 20.66
C THR A 151 12.02 2.89 21.19
N LYS A 152 11.88 3.01 22.52
CA LYS A 152 12.19 4.28 23.17
C LYS A 152 13.72 4.44 23.08
N ARG A 153 14.19 5.61 22.63
CA ARG A 153 15.60 6.07 22.62
C ARG A 153 16.37 5.90 21.31
N ARG A 154 15.97 6.59 20.24
CA ARG A 154 16.98 6.97 19.21
C ARG A 154 16.73 8.29 18.46
N GLY A 155 16.05 9.25 19.11
CA GLY A 155 15.69 10.51 18.46
C GLY A 155 15.91 11.80 19.27
N LYS A 156 16.86 11.88 20.22
CA LYS A 156 17.07 13.16 20.95
C LYS A 156 18.46 13.45 21.53
N ASN A 157 19.56 13.10 20.85
CA ASN A 157 20.89 13.45 21.39
C ASN A 157 21.93 14.02 20.41
N ARG A 158 21.53 14.49 19.21
CA ARG A 158 22.47 15.17 18.30
C ARG A 158 22.55 16.69 18.47
N SER A 159 21.70 17.31 19.29
CA SER A 159 21.66 18.78 19.45
C SER A 159 22.50 19.33 20.62
N ARG A 160 22.93 18.52 21.60
CA ARG A 160 23.61 19.04 22.81
C ARG A 160 25.14 19.17 22.70
N ARG A 161 25.79 18.64 21.65
CA ARG A 161 27.25 18.63 21.57
C ARG A 161 27.88 19.85 20.86
N ALA A 162 27.07 20.76 20.32
CA ALA A 162 27.56 21.94 19.60
C ALA A 162 27.68 23.22 20.46
N ARG A 163 27.23 23.23 21.72
CA ARG A 163 27.19 24.46 22.55
C ARG A 163 28.22 24.54 23.68
N GLN A 164 29.10 23.54 23.85
CA GLN A 164 30.07 23.49 24.97
C GLN A 164 31.53 23.73 24.58
N ARG A 165 31.82 24.29 23.40
CA ARG A 165 33.22 24.58 22.98
C ARG A 165 33.60 26.06 22.95
N HIS A 166 32.85 26.95 23.60
CA HIS A 166 33.20 28.39 23.61
C HIS A 166 33.06 29.06 24.99
N SER A 167 33.66 28.45 26.01
CA SER A 167 34.08 29.21 27.19
C SER A 167 35.33 28.55 27.76
N LYS A 168 36.49 29.16 27.51
CA LYS A 168 37.72 29.13 28.32
C LYS A 168 38.90 29.69 27.50
N ILE A 169 39.07 31.01 27.51
CA ILE A 169 40.40 31.63 27.58
C ILE A 169 40.26 32.80 28.56
N VAL A 170 41.00 32.73 29.67
CA VAL A 170 41.02 33.69 30.79
C VAL A 170 42.50 34.02 31.04
N HIS A 171 42.85 35.30 30.87
CA HIS A 171 43.91 36.13 31.52
C HIS A 171 45.39 35.82 31.19
N GLY A 172 46.34 36.76 31.05
CA GLY A 172 46.52 38.22 31.26
C GLY A 172 47.90 38.62 30.65
N PRO A 173 48.65 39.67 31.07
CA PRO A 173 48.38 40.74 32.04
C PRO A 173 48.44 42.16 31.44
N SER A 174 48.08 43.12 32.30
CA SER A 174 48.15 44.57 32.11
C SER A 174 49.59 45.07 32.02
N ASP A 175 49.86 46.00 31.10
CA ASP A 175 51.02 46.87 31.20
C ASP A 175 50.65 48.33 30.92
N GLN A 176 51.27 49.20 31.72
CA GLN A 176 50.85 50.57 32.00
C GLN A 176 51.16 51.52 30.84
N VAL A 177 50.18 52.32 30.45
CA VAL A 177 50.42 53.57 29.68
C VAL A 177 50.38 54.72 30.68
N ASN A 178 51.54 55.33 30.90
CA ASN A 178 51.67 56.58 31.64
C ASN A 178 52.19 57.62 30.64
N GLY A 179 51.38 58.64 30.38
CA GLY A 179 51.73 59.75 29.49
C GLY A 179 50.73 60.89 29.67
N GLY A 180 51.22 62.03 30.15
CA GLY A 180 50.48 63.28 30.29
C GLY A 180 50.39 63.78 31.72
#